data_AF-A0A5K0W6M1-F1
#
_entry.id   AF-A0A5K0W6M1-F1
#
_cell.length_a   1.000
_cell.length_b   1.000
_cell.length_c   1.000
_cell.angle_alpha   90.00
_cell.angle_beta   90.00
_cell.angle_gamma   90.00
#
_symmetry.space_group_name_H-M   'P 1'
#
loop_
_entity.id
_entity.type
_entity.pdbx_description
1 polymer ?
#
loop_
_entity_poly.entity_id
_entity_poly.type
_entity_poly.pdbx_seq_one_letter_code
_entity_poly.pdbx_strand_id
1 'polypeptide(L)' 'MHEAIMREDSSEFEEGIIIDEFRKGFKLGDTLLRPSMVKVSAGPGPAKPAEEIRSSGEAQSTDQDERDDAGDAAEPTSG' A
#
# COMPACT_ATOMS: atom_id res chain seq x y z
N MET A 1 -2.75 3.97 17.93
CA MET A 1 -3.63 3.61 16.79
C MET A 1 -2.99 4.25 15.59
N HIS A 2 -2.49 3.42 14.68
CA HIS A 2 -1.58 3.83 13.64
C HIS A 2 -2.04 3.18 12.34
N GLU A 3 -1.90 3.89 11.25
CA GLU A 3 -2.17 3.42 9.90
C GLU A 3 -0.85 3.45 9.13
N ALA A 4 -0.36 2.27 8.78
CA ALA A 4 0.87 2.11 8.04
C ALA A 4 0.60 2.39 6.55
N ILE A 5 1.02 3.56 6.07
CA ILE A 5 0.80 3.99 4.68
C ILE A 5 2.00 3.67 3.79
N MET A 6 3.16 3.40 4.38
CA MET A 6 4.41 3.12 3.68
C MET A 6 5.22 2.07 4.44
N ARG A 7 5.96 1.25 3.70
CA ARG A 7 6.93 0.30 4.23
C ARG A 7 8.31 0.57 3.65
N GLU A 8 9.35 0.44 4.47
CA GLU A 8 10.75 0.59 4.07
C GLU A 8 11.58 -0.56 4.64
N ASP A 9 12.48 -1.10 3.82
CA ASP A 9 13.41 -2.14 4.26
C ASP A 9 14.41 -1.52 5.24
N SER A 10 14.51 -2.08 6.45
CA SER A 10 15.43 -1.59 7.47
C SER A 10 16.09 -2.74 8.20
N SER A 11 17.42 -2.75 8.22
CA SER A 11 18.20 -3.66 9.05
C SER A 11 18.28 -3.23 10.50
N GLU A 12 17.91 -1.99 10.80
CA GLU A 12 17.93 -1.43 12.17
C GLU A 12 16.65 -1.76 12.94
N PHE A 13 15.52 -1.83 12.24
CA PHE A 13 14.20 -2.04 12.83
C PHE A 13 13.55 -3.32 12.31
N GLU A 14 13.03 -4.16 13.20
CA GLU A 14 12.29 -5.39 12.84
C GLU A 14 11.00 -5.10 12.07
N GLU A 15 10.46 -6.12 11.39
CA GLU A 15 9.21 -6.00 10.64
C GLU A 15 8.06 -5.49 11.54
N GLY A 16 7.34 -4.48 11.04
CA GLY A 16 6.18 -3.90 11.73
C GLY A 16 6.53 -2.78 12.72
N ILE A 17 7.80 -2.47 12.94
CA ILE A 17 8.22 -1.34 13.78
C ILE A 17 8.00 -0.01 13.06
N ILE A 18 7.46 0.99 13.76
CA ILE A 18 7.28 2.34 13.21
C ILE A 18 8.64 3.02 13.09
N ILE A 19 9.02 3.39 11.87
CA ILE A 19 10.26 4.11 11.56
C ILE A 19 10.02 5.62 11.69
N ASP A 20 8.92 6.13 11.12
CA ASP A 20 8.65 7.57 11.08
C ASP A 20 7.14 7.88 11.10
N GLU A 21 6.77 9.05 11.62
CA GLU A 21 5.40 9.56 11.65
C GLU A 21 5.22 10.70 10.66
N PHE A 22 4.54 10.43 9.55
CA PHE A 22 4.24 11.43 8.53
C PHE A 22 3.15 12.39 8.96
N ARG A 23 2.16 11.89 9.70
CA ARG A 23 1.04 12.71 10.15
C ARG A 23 0.52 12.24 11.49
N LYS A 24 0.46 13.19 12.42
CA LYS A 24 -0.08 12.94 13.76
C LYS A 24 -1.56 12.59 13.74
N GLY A 25 -1.89 11.54 14.48
CA GLY A 25 -3.25 11.10 14.77
C GLY A 25 -3.85 11.81 15.98
N PHE A 26 -5.17 11.80 16.11
CA PHE A 26 -5.89 12.48 17.18
C PHE A 26 -7.02 11.62 17.74
N LYS A 27 -7.22 11.73 19.06
CA LYS A 27 -8.33 11.16 19.81
C LYS A 27 -8.95 12.24 20.68
N LEU A 28 -10.27 12.21 20.84
CA LEU A 28 -11.01 13.06 21.76
C LEU A 28 -11.79 12.17 22.72
N GLY A 29 -11.31 12.07 23.96
CA GLY A 29 -11.77 11.05 24.90
C GLY A 29 -11.53 9.64 24.34
N ASP A 30 -12.59 8.84 24.31
CA ASP A 30 -12.56 7.47 23.76
C ASP A 30 -12.81 7.43 22.24
N THR A 31 -13.16 8.56 21.63
CA THR A 31 -13.46 8.64 20.20
C THR A 31 -12.18 8.87 19.39
N LEU A 32 -11.87 7.94 18.49
CA LEU A 32 -10.82 8.12 17.49
C LEU A 32 -11.30 9.08 16.39
N LEU A 33 -10.63 10.22 16.26
CA LEU A 33 -10.92 11.17 15.18
C LEU A 33 -10.13 10.84 13.93
N ARG A 34 -8.86 10.46 14.09
CA ARG A 34 -7.99 10.05 12.99
C ARG A 34 -6.81 9.21 13.51
N PRO A 35 -6.48 8.07 12.88
CA PRO A 35 -5.22 7.38 13.15
C PRO A 35 -4.00 8.22 12.71
N SER A 36 -2.84 7.99 13.32
CA SER A 36 -1.59 8.55 12.80
C SER A 36 -1.16 7.80 11.55
N MET A 37 -0.64 8.53 10.57
CA MET A 37 -0.07 7.95 9.35
C MET A 37 1.43 7.77 9.57
N VAL A 38 1.89 6.53 9.43
CA VAL A 38 3.27 6.17 9.78
C VAL A 38 3.94 5.38 8.66
N LYS A 39 5.26 5.47 8.63
CA LYS A 39 6.14 4.53 7.92
C LYS A 39 6.48 3.38 8.86
N VAL A 40 6.38 2.15 8.38
CA VAL A 40 6.81 0.97 9.14
C VAL A 40 7.97 0.26 8.46
N SER A 41 8.75 -0.45 9.23
CA SER A 41 9.82 -1.31 8.72
C SER A 41 9.24 -2.58 8.12
N ALA A 42 9.77 -2.96 6.96
CA ALA A 42 9.58 -4.30 6.39
C ALA A 42 10.57 -5.33 7.00
N GLY A 43 11.40 -4.90 7.95
CA GLY A 43 12.45 -5.70 8.57
C GLY A 43 13.73 -5.77 7.70
N PRO A 44 14.79 -6.45 8.20
CA PRO A 44 16.02 -6.70 7.45
C PRO A 44 15.87 -7.58 6.20
N GLY A 45 14.65 -7.85 5.75
CA GLY A 45 14.34 -8.92 4.80
C GLY A 45 14.56 -10.31 5.43
N PRO A 46 14.06 -11.38 4.79
CA PRO A 46 14.09 -12.72 5.37
C PRO A 46 15.52 -13.28 5.37
N ALA A 47 16.19 -13.21 6.51
CA ALA A 47 17.11 -14.28 6.88
C ALA A 47 16.24 -15.52 7.20
N LYS A 48 15.96 -16.37 6.20
CA LYS A 48 15.20 -17.65 6.27
C LYS A 48 15.28 -18.38 7.64
N PRO A 49 14.30 -19.26 7.99
CA PRO A 49 12.87 -19.04 8.16
C PRO A 49 12.39 -19.57 9.54
N ALA A 50 11.41 -18.91 10.17
CA ALA A 50 10.54 -19.55 11.14
C ALA A 50 9.13 -19.01 10.91
N GLU A 51 8.28 -19.86 10.33
CA GLU A 51 6.83 -19.67 10.32
C GLU A 51 6.35 -19.29 11.72
N GLU A 52 5.49 -18.26 11.85
CA GLU A 52 4.05 -18.48 12.05
C GLU A 52 3.26 -17.15 12.20
N ILE A 53 2.14 -17.09 11.46
CA ILE A 53 0.86 -16.38 11.67
C ILE A 53 0.76 -14.83 11.57
N ARG A 54 0.17 -14.33 10.46
CA ARG A 54 -1.23 -13.83 10.33
C ARG A 54 -1.40 -12.81 9.18
N SER A 55 -2.00 -13.29 8.09
CA SER A 55 -3.14 -12.68 7.37
C SER A 55 -3.35 -11.15 7.46
N SER A 56 -3.11 -10.44 6.35
CA SER A 56 -4.07 -9.59 5.60
C SER A 56 -3.32 -8.45 4.89
N GLY A 57 -3.45 -8.20 3.59
CA GLY A 57 -4.24 -8.86 2.57
C GLY A 57 -3.59 -8.72 1.20
N GLU A 58 -3.50 -9.85 0.52
CA GLU A 58 -3.59 -9.86 -0.94
C GLU A 58 -5.06 -9.63 -1.30
N ALA A 59 -5.31 -8.51 -1.96
CA ALA A 59 -6.28 -8.47 -3.05
C ALA A 59 -5.53 -7.89 -4.25
N GLN A 60 -4.82 -8.79 -4.92
CA GLN A 60 -4.44 -8.63 -6.32
C GLN A 60 -5.69 -8.57 -7.20
N SER A 61 -5.47 -8.19 -8.47
CA SER A 61 -6.35 -8.29 -9.65
C SER A 61 -7.23 -7.06 -9.86
N THR A 62 -7.23 -6.41 -11.02
CA THR A 62 -7.14 -6.98 -12.38
C THR A 62 -6.45 -6.04 -13.37
N ASP A 63 -5.39 -6.54 -13.97
CA ASP A 63 -4.98 -6.21 -15.34
C ASP A 63 -5.96 -6.87 -16.35
N GLN A 64 -6.04 -6.28 -17.56
CA GLN A 64 -6.60 -6.79 -18.83
C GLN A 64 -8.11 -6.63 -19.10
N ASP A 65 -8.41 -5.76 -20.07
CA ASP A 65 -9.16 -6.15 -21.28
C ASP A 65 -8.72 -5.17 -22.40
N GLU A 66 -7.53 -5.41 -22.97
CA GLU A 66 -7.26 -5.01 -24.36
C GLU A 66 -8.12 -5.92 -25.24
N ARG A 67 -9.16 -5.36 -25.86
CA ARG A 67 -9.73 -5.94 -27.07
C ARG A 67 -9.45 -4.98 -28.21
N ASP A 68 -8.49 -5.38 -29.04
CA ASP A 68 -8.56 -5.10 -30.46
C ASP A 68 -9.91 -5.59 -30.98
N ASP A 69 -10.76 -4.67 -31.46
CA ASP A 69 -11.74 -5.01 -32.49
C ASP A 69 -11.93 -3.82 -33.44
N ALA A 70 -11.80 -4.13 -34.72
CA ALA A 70 -11.56 -3.19 -35.81
C ALA A 70 -12.84 -2.54 -36.37
N GLY A 71 -12.65 -1.42 -37.05
CA GLY A 71 -13.63 -0.81 -37.98
C GLY A 71 -14.17 0.52 -37.45
N ASP A 72 -14.38 1.57 -38.23
CA ASP A 72 -14.34 1.82 -39.67
C ASP A 72 -14.61 3.33 -39.82
N ALA A 73 -14.25 3.89 -40.97
CA ALA A 73 -14.73 5.17 -41.52
C ALA A 73 -14.16 6.51 -41.00
N ALA A 74 -13.18 7.00 -41.79
CA ALA A 74 -13.16 8.30 -42.46
C ALA A 74 -12.80 9.59 -41.68
N GLU A 75 -11.58 10.06 -41.91
CA GLU A 75 -11.25 11.49 -42.06
C GLU A 75 -10.56 11.69 -43.42
N PRO A 76 -10.39 12.90 -43.98
CA PRO A 76 -11.11 14.18 -43.82
C PRO A 76 -11.44 14.82 -45.20
N THR A 77 -12.27 15.88 -45.26
CA THR A 77 -12.03 16.92 -46.26
C THR A 77 -12.44 18.30 -45.76
N SER A 78 -11.45 19.19 -45.78
CA SER A 78 -11.49 20.61 -45.46
C SER A 78 -12.53 21.40 -46.25
N GLY A 79 -13.01 22.50 -45.65
CA GLY A 79 -13.54 23.65 -46.39
C GLY A 79 -12.45 24.52 -46.99
#